data_AF-A0AA39NB38-F1
#
_entry.id   AF-A0AA39NB38-F1
#
_cell.length_a   1.000
_cell.length_b   1.000
_cell.length_c   1.000
_cell.angle_alpha   90.00
_cell.angle_beta   90.00
_cell.angle_gamma   90.00
#
_symmetry.space_group_name_H-M   'P 1'
#
loop_
_entity.id
_entity.type
_entity.pdbx_description
1 polymer ?
#
loop_
_entity_poly.entity_id
_entity_poly.type
_entity_poly.pdbx_seq_one_letter_code
_entity_poly.pdbx_strand_id
1 'polypeptide(L)'
;MLQFDNGPVLAEDLLNLFRITPTLEDVRLRTPNVVFTSEVLEELTVDHTSSSSKDVVLPRLRHLCMCVTVCQELTRMVQSRWNMGQSCRVERLQTLKLYCLDKQSAEVLRSFVLEELEGCFREGLSFKITYECASCNDLHEIEEMDLPL
;
A
#
# COMPACT_ATOMS: atom_id res chain seq x y z
N MET A 1 11.48 8.69 -5.49
CA MET A 1 11.44 7.31 -4.98
C MET A 1 12.01 7.31 -3.58
N LEU A 2 11.30 6.75 -2.61
CA LEU A 2 11.73 6.56 -1.23
C LEU A 2 11.84 5.07 -0.95
N GLN A 3 12.99 4.59 -0.48
CA GLN A 3 13.24 3.18 -0.20
C GLN A 3 13.91 2.99 1.16
N PHE A 4 13.32 2.14 2.00
CA PHE A 4 13.89 1.67 3.26
C PHE A 4 14.00 0.15 3.23
N ASP A 5 15.23 -0.36 3.29
CA ASP A 5 15.51 -1.79 3.30
C ASP A 5 16.01 -2.31 4.66
N ASN A 6 16.42 -1.43 5.60
CA ASN A 6 17.00 -1.82 6.88
C ASN A 6 16.68 -0.83 8.01
N GLY A 7 16.33 -1.35 9.19
CA GLY A 7 16.15 -0.59 10.43
C GLY A 7 14.69 -0.28 10.80
N PRO A 8 14.39 -0.07 12.09
CA PRO A 8 13.05 0.30 12.54
C PRO A 8 12.72 1.71 12.04
N VAL A 9 11.63 1.84 11.29
CA VAL A 9 11.03 3.14 10.96
C VAL A 9 9.83 3.33 11.87
N LEU A 10 9.74 4.49 12.53
CA LEU A 10 8.58 4.83 13.35
C LEU A 10 7.46 5.38 12.45
N ALA A 11 6.21 5.10 12.81
CA ALA A 11 5.05 5.60 12.07
C ALA A 11 5.03 7.15 12.03
N GLU A 12 5.38 7.81 13.14
CA GLU A 12 5.45 9.28 13.22
C GLU A 12 6.47 9.88 12.26
N ASP A 13 7.67 9.28 12.17
CA ASP A 13 8.72 9.73 11.25
C ASP A 13 8.27 9.57 9.80
N LEU A 14 7.59 8.46 9.51
CA LEU A 14 7.05 8.19 8.19
C LEU A 14 5.98 9.21 7.79
N LEU A 15 5.05 9.52 8.70
CA LEU A 15 4.02 10.53 8.48
C LEU A 15 4.62 11.93 8.27
N ASN A 16 5.59 12.31 9.08
CA ASN A 16 6.28 13.58 8.95
C ASN A 16 6.97 13.68 7.59
N LEU A 17 7.66 12.61 7.17
CA LEU A 17 8.28 12.53 5.86
C LEU A 17 7.25 12.70 4.73
N PHE A 18 6.14 11.97 4.78
CA PHE A 18 5.10 12.05 3.76
C PHE A 18 4.50 13.45 3.63
N ARG A 19 4.36 14.18 4.74
CA ARG A 19 3.86 15.57 4.75
C ARG A 19 4.82 16.55 4.10
N ILE A 20 6.13 16.39 4.31
CA ILE A 20 7.14 17.30 3.74
C ILE A 20 7.55 16.93 2.31
N THR A 21 7.21 15.74 1.83
CA THR A 21 7.53 15.27 0.47
C THR A 21 6.28 14.90 -0.36
N PRO A 22 5.40 15.85 -0.70
CA PRO A 22 4.17 15.58 -1.45
C PRO A 22 4.42 15.11 -2.89
N THR A 23 5.65 15.24 -3.39
CA THR A 23 6.03 14.84 -4.74
C THR A 23 6.45 13.37 -4.85
N LEU A 24 6.38 12.58 -3.78
CA LEU A 24 6.73 11.15 -3.86
C LEU A 24 5.70 10.40 -4.71
N GLU A 25 6.22 9.70 -5.72
CA GLU A 25 5.44 8.84 -6.62
C GLU A 25 5.59 7.35 -6.31
N ASP A 26 6.71 6.97 -5.69
CA ASP A 26 7.08 5.59 -5.39
C ASP A 26 7.63 5.50 -3.96
N VAL A 27 6.96 4.71 -3.13
CA VAL A 27 7.27 4.46 -1.72
C VAL A 27 7.45 2.96 -1.51
N ARG A 28 8.65 2.57 -1.07
CA ARG A 28 9.03 1.17 -0.81
C ARG A 28 9.59 1.01 0.58
N LEU A 29 8.87 0.29 1.43
CA LEU A 29 9.25 0.03 2.81
C LEU A 29 9.24 -1.49 3.03
N ARG A 30 10.43 -2.07 2.96
CA ARG A 30 10.67 -3.48 3.27
C ARG A 30 11.29 -3.57 4.67
N THR A 31 10.47 -3.29 5.67
CA THR A 31 10.87 -3.42 7.08
C THR A 31 10.08 -4.58 7.68
N PRO A 32 10.71 -5.45 8.51
CA PRO A 32 10.00 -6.54 9.18
C PRO A 32 9.03 -6.01 10.26
N ASN A 33 9.15 -4.74 10.64
CA ASN A 33 8.20 -4.10 11.53
C ASN A 33 7.00 -3.58 10.73
N VAL A 34 5.80 -3.79 11.27
CA VAL A 34 4.56 -3.25 10.70
C VAL A 34 4.51 -1.75 10.99
N VAL A 35 5.08 -0.94 10.10
CA VAL A 35 5.11 0.53 10.21
C VAL A 35 3.84 1.17 9.68
N PHE A 36 3.16 0.50 8.75
CA PHE A 36 1.86 0.94 8.23
C PHE A 36 0.73 0.54 9.17
N THR A 37 0.60 1.30 10.25
CA THR A 37 -0.54 1.22 11.15
C THR A 37 -1.80 1.76 10.47
N SER A 38 -2.96 1.51 11.09
CA SER A 38 -4.24 2.11 10.66
C SER A 38 -4.14 3.64 10.51
N GLU A 39 -3.42 4.33 11.40
CA GLU A 39 -3.21 5.78 11.33
C GLU A 39 -2.45 6.20 10.06
N VAL A 40 -1.38 5.48 9.69
CA VAL A 40 -0.63 5.76 8.46
C VAL A 40 -1.49 5.54 7.23
N LEU A 41 -2.30 4.48 7.23
CA LEU A 41 -3.21 4.16 6.13
C LEU A 41 -4.35 5.19 6.02
N GLU A 42 -4.87 5.68 7.13
CA GLU A 42 -5.88 6.74 7.17
C GLU A 42 -5.33 8.06 6.63
N GLU A 43 -4.13 8.48 7.01
CA GLU A 43 -3.52 9.70 6.46
C GLU A 43 -3.20 9.56 4.97
N LEU A 44 -2.93 8.35 4.48
CA LEU A 44 -2.81 8.06 3.05
C LEU A 44 -4.17 7.94 2.35
N THR A 45 -5.27 7.81 3.07
CA THR A 45 -6.62 7.73 2.48
C THR A 45 -7.04 9.11 1.99
N VAL A 46 -7.67 9.14 0.82
CA VAL A 46 -8.19 10.38 0.25
C VAL A 46 -9.65 10.52 0.68
N ASP A 47 -9.88 11.30 1.73
CA ASP A 47 -11.24 11.52 2.24
C ASP A 47 -12.09 12.36 1.26
N HIS A 48 -13.31 11.87 1.01
CA HIS A 48 -14.31 12.52 0.16
C HIS A 48 -15.14 13.58 0.89
N THR A 49 -14.93 13.77 2.19
CA THR A 49 -15.78 14.70 2.96
C THR A 49 -15.27 16.13 2.74
N SER A 50 -16.13 16.96 2.16
CA SER A 50 -15.92 18.39 1.86
C SER A 50 -15.55 19.27 3.06
N SER A 51 -15.36 18.67 4.24
CA SER A 51 -15.09 19.32 5.52
C SER A 51 -13.65 19.18 5.97
N SER A 52 -12.85 18.30 5.35
CA SER A 52 -11.43 18.15 5.69
C SER A 52 -10.60 19.10 4.82
N SER A 53 -10.16 20.23 5.39
CA SER A 53 -9.18 21.12 4.77
C SER A 53 -7.75 20.56 4.83
N LYS A 54 -7.57 19.27 5.15
CA LYS A 54 -6.24 18.67 5.21
C LYS A 54 -5.73 18.48 3.79
N ASP A 55 -4.50 18.96 3.56
CA ASP A 55 -3.78 18.67 2.34
C ASP A 55 -3.65 17.15 2.17
N VAL A 56 -3.92 16.66 0.96
CA VAL A 56 -3.77 15.25 0.63
C VAL A 56 -2.31 14.86 0.79
N VAL A 57 -2.06 13.84 1.60
CA VAL A 57 -0.72 13.30 1.79
C VAL A 57 -0.33 12.46 0.56
N LEU A 58 0.86 12.71 0.00
CA LEU A 58 1.37 12.05 -1.20
C LEU A 58 0.36 12.02 -2.37
N PRO A 59 -0.07 13.18 -2.90
CA PRO A 59 -1.04 13.25 -3.99
C PRO A 59 -0.54 12.56 -5.27
N ARG A 60 0.76 12.36 -5.44
CA ARG A 60 1.36 11.77 -6.65
C ARG A 60 1.72 10.29 -6.50
N LEU A 61 1.34 9.64 -5.39
CA LEU A 61 1.69 8.24 -5.12
C LEU A 61 1.06 7.30 -6.15
N ARG A 62 1.90 6.63 -6.94
CA ARG A 62 1.51 5.61 -7.93
C ARG A 62 1.95 4.21 -7.53
N HIS A 63 3.06 4.09 -6.83
CA HIS A 63 3.64 2.80 -6.47
C HIS A 63 3.84 2.72 -4.96
N LEU A 64 3.20 1.73 -4.34
CA LEU A 64 3.30 1.49 -2.91
C LEU A 64 3.74 0.05 -2.66
N CYS A 65 4.81 -0.07 -1.87
CA CYS A 65 5.43 -1.32 -1.49
C CYS A 65 5.61 -1.30 0.03
N MET A 66 4.95 -2.21 0.75
CA MET A 66 4.83 -2.13 2.20
C MET A 66 4.65 -3.50 2.87
N CYS A 67 5.11 -3.61 4.11
CA CYS A 67 4.74 -4.69 5.02
C CYS A 67 3.48 -4.29 5.79
N VAL A 68 2.44 -5.14 5.77
CA VAL A 68 1.15 -4.86 6.41
C VAL A 68 0.45 -6.14 6.84
N THR A 69 -0.39 -6.02 7.86
CA THR A 69 -1.34 -7.06 8.28
C THR A 69 -2.73 -6.79 7.69
N VAL A 70 -3.58 -7.82 7.70
CA VAL A 70 -4.98 -7.66 7.29
C VAL A 70 -5.66 -6.56 8.11
N CYS A 71 -6.14 -5.52 7.44
CA CYS A 71 -6.91 -4.42 8.04
C CYS A 71 -7.82 -3.76 6.99
N GLN A 72 -8.95 -3.21 7.43
CA GLN A 72 -9.92 -2.55 6.55
C GLN A 72 -9.42 -1.20 6.03
N GLU A 73 -8.53 -0.54 6.77
CA GLU A 73 -7.93 0.74 6.38
C GLU A 73 -7.12 0.58 5.08
N LEU A 74 -6.50 -0.58 4.86
CA LEU A 74 -5.74 -0.85 3.64
C LEU A 74 -6.64 -0.82 2.40
N THR A 75 -7.76 -1.55 2.43
CA THR A 75 -8.66 -1.64 1.27
C THR A 75 -9.34 -0.31 1.02
N ARG A 76 -9.78 0.37 2.09
CA ARG A 76 -10.33 1.74 2.03
C ARG A 76 -9.34 2.72 1.40
N MET A 77 -8.09 2.71 1.83
CA MET A 77 -7.04 3.59 1.29
C MET A 77 -6.83 3.32 -0.21
N VAL A 78 -6.67 2.05 -0.59
CA VAL A 78 -6.46 1.66 -2.00
C VAL A 78 -7.66 2.06 -2.87
N GLN A 79 -8.88 1.78 -2.44
CA GLN A 79 -10.10 2.16 -3.16
C GLN A 79 -10.21 3.67 -3.31
N SER A 80 -9.92 4.45 -2.26
CA SER A 80 -9.97 5.92 -2.32
C SER A 80 -9.02 6.47 -3.39
N ARG A 81 -7.78 5.95 -3.46
CA ARG A 81 -6.79 6.37 -4.46
C ARG A 81 -7.07 5.82 -5.84
N TRP A 82 -7.70 4.65 -5.94
CA TRP A 82 -8.09 4.06 -7.21
C TRP A 82 -9.21 4.85 -7.88
N ASN A 83 -10.26 5.19 -7.12
CA ASN A 83 -11.43 5.89 -7.63
C ASN A 83 -11.17 7.38 -7.93
N MET A 84 -10.05 7.92 -7.44
CA MET A 84 -9.64 9.32 -7.64
C MET A 84 -9.01 9.63 -9.00
N GLY A 85 -8.82 8.66 -9.88
CA GLY A 85 -8.18 8.83 -11.21
C GLY A 85 -8.84 9.86 -12.16
N GLN A 86 -9.88 10.57 -11.72
CA GLN A 86 -10.56 11.65 -12.43
C GLN A 86 -10.47 13.03 -11.73
N SER A 87 -9.89 13.11 -10.54
CA SER A 87 -9.64 14.38 -9.84
C SER A 87 -8.30 14.96 -10.30
N CYS A 88 -8.26 16.25 -10.64
CA CYS A 88 -7.05 16.91 -11.14
C CYS A 88 -5.92 17.07 -10.10
N ARG A 89 -6.15 16.66 -8.83
CA ARG A 89 -5.22 16.90 -7.72
C ARG A 89 -4.54 15.65 -7.17
N VAL A 90 -5.04 14.46 -7.50
CA VAL A 90 -4.53 13.19 -6.96
C VAL A 90 -4.35 12.20 -8.09
N GLU A 91 -3.16 11.62 -8.17
CA GLU A 91 -2.85 10.59 -9.15
C GLU A 91 -3.38 9.22 -8.68
N ARG A 92 -3.81 8.41 -9.63
CA ARG A 92 -4.33 7.06 -9.37
C ARG A 92 -3.19 6.14 -8.92
N LEU A 93 -3.41 5.37 -7.85
CA LEU A 93 -2.48 4.31 -7.44
C LEU A 93 -2.43 3.22 -8.52
N GLN A 94 -1.25 2.88 -9.01
CA GLN A 94 -1.04 1.94 -10.13
C GLN A 94 -0.48 0.59 -9.69
N THR A 95 0.32 0.58 -8.61
CA THR A 95 0.99 -0.63 -8.15
C THR A 95 0.90 -0.74 -6.64
N LEU A 96 0.47 -1.91 -6.16
CA LEU A 96 0.48 -2.29 -4.75
C LEU A 96 1.26 -3.59 -4.58
N LYS A 97 2.36 -3.53 -3.83
CA LYS A 97 3.18 -4.69 -3.46
C LYS A 97 3.14 -4.87 -1.94
N LEU A 98 2.62 -5.99 -1.48
CA LEU A 98 2.53 -6.31 -0.06
C LEU A 98 3.58 -7.34 0.33
N TYR A 99 4.21 -7.12 1.48
CA TYR A 99 5.20 -7.99 2.07
C TYR A 99 4.62 -8.60 3.35
N CYS A 100 4.79 -9.91 3.51
CA CYS A 100 4.38 -10.66 4.69
C CYS A 100 5.58 -11.41 5.28
N LEU A 101 5.53 -11.66 6.58
CA LEU A 101 6.60 -12.38 7.28
C LEU A 101 6.56 -13.90 7.05
N ASP A 102 5.41 -14.42 6.64
CA ASP A 102 5.21 -15.85 6.45
C ASP A 102 4.10 -16.13 5.40
N LYS A 103 4.09 -17.36 4.91
CA LYS A 103 3.17 -17.84 3.88
C LYS A 103 1.71 -17.80 4.32
N GLN A 104 1.41 -18.16 5.57
CA GLN A 104 0.04 -18.24 6.06
C GLN A 104 -0.58 -16.83 6.12
N SER A 105 0.18 -15.86 6.65
CA SER A 105 -0.20 -14.44 6.63
C SER A 105 -0.43 -13.93 5.21
N ALA A 106 0.43 -14.32 4.27
CA ALA A 106 0.30 -13.94 2.86
C ALA A 106 -0.98 -14.52 2.21
N GLU A 107 -1.34 -15.77 2.49
CA GLU A 107 -2.58 -16.40 1.97
C GLU A 107 -3.85 -15.77 2.55
N VAL A 108 -3.84 -15.44 3.84
CA VAL A 108 -4.96 -14.74 4.50
C VAL A 108 -5.12 -13.33 3.94
N LEU A 109 -4.02 -12.58 3.83
CA LEU A 109 -4.02 -11.24 3.24
C LEU A 109 -4.46 -11.27 1.77
N ARG A 110 -4.03 -12.28 1.01
CA ARG A 110 -4.45 -12.49 -0.38
C ARG A 110 -5.95 -12.64 -0.49
N SER A 111 -6.54 -13.54 0.30
CA SER A 111 -7.99 -13.80 0.26
C SER A 111 -8.78 -12.54 0.58
N PHE A 112 -8.40 -11.83 1.63
CA PHE A 112 -9.03 -10.58 2.05
C PHE A 112 -8.91 -9.47 0.99
N VAL A 113 -7.71 -9.25 0.46
CA VAL A 113 -7.48 -8.21 -0.54
C VAL A 113 -8.19 -8.53 -1.86
N LEU A 114 -8.22 -9.80 -2.28
CA LEU A 114 -8.93 -10.19 -3.49
C LEU A 114 -10.44 -9.96 -3.37
N GLU A 115 -11.04 -10.31 -2.24
CA GLU A 115 -12.47 -10.09 -1.99
C GLU A 115 -12.84 -8.59 -2.08
N GLU A 116 -12.00 -7.71 -1.52
CA GLU A 116 -12.31 -6.29 -1.40
C GLU A 116 -11.85 -5.43 -2.59
N LEU A 117 -10.82 -5.87 -3.33
CA LEU A 117 -10.15 -5.08 -4.38
C LEU A 117 -10.22 -5.72 -5.77
N GLU A 118 -11.00 -6.80 -5.97
CA GLU A 118 -11.17 -7.48 -7.26
C GLU A 118 -11.45 -6.50 -8.41
N GLY A 119 -12.37 -5.55 -8.20
CA GLY A 119 -12.71 -4.54 -9.19
C GLY A 119 -11.53 -3.65 -9.59
N CYS A 120 -10.69 -3.25 -8.61
CA CYS A 120 -9.50 -2.44 -8.88
C CYS A 120 -8.49 -3.20 -9.75
N PHE A 121 -8.29 -4.49 -9.47
CA PHE A 121 -7.36 -5.33 -10.22
C PHE A 121 -7.82 -5.57 -11.65
N ARG A 122 -9.12 -5.84 -11.85
CA ARG A 122 -9.71 -5.99 -13.18
C ARG A 122 -9.61 -4.72 -14.03
N GLU A 123 -9.60 -3.55 -13.38
CA GLU A 123 -9.45 -2.26 -14.05
C GLU A 123 -7.98 -1.83 -14.25
N GLY A 124 -7.01 -2.68 -13.87
CA GLY A 124 -5.59 -2.48 -14.18
C GLY A 124 -4.67 -2.10 -13.01
N LEU A 125 -5.13 -2.23 -11.75
CA LEU A 125 -4.23 -2.11 -10.59
C LEU A 125 -3.26 -3.29 -10.55
N SER A 126 -1.95 -3.03 -10.67
CA SER A 126 -0.92 -4.07 -10.53
C SER A 126 -0.77 -4.47 -9.07
N PHE A 127 -0.93 -5.75 -8.77
CA PHE A 127 -0.92 -6.28 -7.41
C PHE A 127 0.03 -7.46 -7.25
N LYS A 128 0.80 -7.44 -6.16
CA LYS A 128 1.72 -8.53 -5.82
C LYS A 128 1.78 -8.74 -4.31
N ILE A 129 1.78 -10.00 -3.86
CA ILE A 129 2.09 -10.37 -2.47
C ILE A 129 3.37 -11.20 -2.46
N THR A 130 4.27 -10.85 -1.56
CA THR A 130 5.55 -11.55 -1.35
C THR A 130 5.69 -11.89 0.13
N TYR A 131 6.34 -13.00 0.44
CA TYR A 131 6.62 -13.38 1.80
C TYR A 131 8.04 -13.88 1.97
N GLU A 132 8.59 -13.69 3.17
CA GLU A 132 9.88 -14.29 3.54
C GLU A 132 9.67 -15.71 4.04
N CYS A 133 10.46 -16.65 3.54
CA CYS A 133 10.45 -18.01 4.04
C CYS A 133 11.48 -18.15 5.15
N ALA A 134 11.00 -18.22 6.40
CA ALA A 134 11.83 -18.33 7.61
C ALA A 134 12.79 -19.54 7.61
N SER A 135 12.53 -20.57 6.80
CA SER A 135 13.42 -21.74 6.70
C SER A 135 14.60 -21.56 5.75
N CYS A 136 14.58 -20.55 4.87
CA CYS A 136 15.58 -20.41 3.80
C CYS A 136 16.19 -19.00 3.69
N ASN A 137 15.64 -17.98 4.38
CA ASN A 137 15.93 -16.56 4.15
C ASN A 137 15.73 -16.11 2.69
N ASP A 138 15.05 -16.92 1.88
CA ASP A 138 14.70 -16.61 0.50
C ASP A 138 13.34 -15.90 0.48
N LEU A 139 13.28 -14.83 -0.34
CA LEU A 139 12.01 -14.16 -0.68
C LEU A 139 11.25 -15.04 -1.65
N HIS A 140 10.11 -15.56 -1.21
CA HIS A 140 9.21 -16.31 -2.07
C HIS A 140 8.04 -15.42 -2.49
N GLU A 141 7.81 -15.37 -3.79
CA GLU A 141 6.70 -14.61 -4.37
C GLU A 141 5.48 -15.53 -4.48
N ILE A 142 4.32 -15.07 -4.01
CA ILE A 142 3.06 -15.63 -4.48
C ILE A 142 2.80 -14.86 -5.77
N GLU A 143 2.95 -15.54 -6.91
CA GLU A 143 2.92 -15.02 -8.29
C GLU A 143 2.06 -13.76 -8.52
N GLU A 144 2.57 -12.89 -9.39
CA GLU A 144 1.82 -11.83 -10.07
C GLU A 144 0.53 -12.40 -10.65
N MET A 145 -0.61 -11.82 -10.28
CA MET A 145 -1.86 -12.15 -10.93
C MET A 145 -1.97 -11.35 -12.23
N ASP A 146 -1.55 -11.95 -13.34
CA ASP A 146 -2.13 -11.67 -14.64
C ASP A 146 -3.58 -12.19 -14.61
N LEU A 147 -4.50 -11.36 -14.12
CA LEU A 147 -5.93 -11.64 -14.23
C LEU A 147 -6.27 -11.76 -15.73
N PRO A 148 -6.93 -12.85 -16.17
CA PRO A 148 -7.34 -12.96 -17.56
C PRO A 148 -8.36 -11.85 -17.88
N LEU A 149 -8.06 -11.11 -18.95
CA LEU A 149 -8.96 -10.16 -19.60
C LEU A 149 -10.29 -10.81 -20.01
#